data_AF-A0AAN7WNE3-F1
#
_entry.id   AF-A0AAN7WNE3-F1
#
_cell.length_a   1.000
_cell.length_b   1.000
_cell.length_c   1.000
_cell.angle_alpha   90.00
_cell.angle_beta   90.00
_cell.angle_gamma   90.00
#
_symmetry.space_group_name_H-M   'P 1'
#
loop_
_entity.id
_entity.type
_entity.pdbx_description
1 polymer ?
#
loop_
_entity_poly.entity_id
_entity_poly.type
_entity_poly.pdbx_seq_one_letter_code
_entity_poly.pdbx_strand_id
1 'polypeptide(L)'
;MSNPDDLDDGLVYDFSGQEDNSISDLPSDNEVGNMKESDTKLDTTTRSRKRDNEFSENDDRNVEKLSKRQKKLQNSKFREKKKEKIEYEINQKKLIPRSNTDTISEYFIKLIRSKNPNLSALELDNLYLKKNDFISTEPFKDERDLNNLAKFIINYSKAPNVIIFSMSNKRIADVFRQLGGSKTSVKLFAKNKLDQDITTVTNILNNNDTNTTDKNQRNGNLKDKKQKKNKNSSPTPVSSSSTNIKYFIATPTRMEKILASTDVFFQGKDKLDIILDASYLDNKSNSLISFENTMTLCKVLKTIIDNKSSVKILLY
;
A
#
# COMPACT_ATOMS: atom_id res chain seq x y z
N MET A 1 -7.16 -65.27 -1.73
CA MET A 1 -7.06 -64.22 -0.68
C MET A 1 -6.27 -63.09 -1.29
N SER A 2 -6.91 -61.95 -1.50
CA SER A 2 -6.36 -60.76 -2.15
C SER A 2 -5.68 -59.85 -1.11
N ASN A 3 -4.49 -59.35 -1.42
CA ASN A 3 -3.75 -58.41 -0.60
C ASN A 3 -4.57 -57.12 -0.39
N PRO A 4 -4.62 -56.55 0.83
CA PRO A 4 -5.37 -55.32 1.12
C PRO A 4 -4.60 -54.02 0.85
N ASP A 5 -3.56 -54.04 0.01
CA ASP A 5 -2.64 -52.90 -0.20
C ASP A 5 -2.66 -52.32 -1.63
N ASP A 6 -3.58 -52.78 -2.49
CA ASP A 6 -3.82 -52.19 -3.83
C ASP A 6 -4.85 -51.06 -3.76
N LEU A 7 -4.59 -50.04 -2.93
CA LEU A 7 -5.21 -48.73 -3.10
C LEU A 7 -4.34 -47.91 -4.06
N ASP A 8 -4.66 -48.01 -5.34
CA ASP A 8 -4.15 -47.14 -6.40
C ASP A 8 -4.63 -45.70 -6.17
N ASP A 9 -3.84 -44.92 -5.42
CA ASP A 9 -4.11 -43.52 -5.10
C ASP A 9 -3.84 -42.57 -6.29
N GLY A 10 -3.60 -43.10 -7.51
CA GLY A 10 -3.53 -42.29 -8.74
C GLY A 10 -2.49 -41.16 -8.72
N LEU A 11 -1.50 -41.25 -7.83
CA LEU A 11 -0.38 -40.32 -7.69
C LEU A 11 0.84 -40.94 -8.36
N VAL A 12 1.24 -40.39 -9.50
CA VAL A 12 2.56 -40.66 -10.08
C VAL A 12 3.57 -39.91 -9.22
N TYR A 13 4.32 -40.64 -8.40
CA TYR A 13 5.46 -40.11 -7.67
C TYR A 13 6.66 -40.03 -8.60
N ASP A 14 6.85 -38.89 -9.27
CA ASP A 14 8.15 -38.54 -9.83
C ASP A 14 9.05 -38.07 -8.69
N PHE A 15 9.75 -39.02 -8.09
CA PHE A 15 10.78 -38.77 -7.09
C PHE A 15 12.04 -38.26 -7.78
N SER A 16 12.10 -36.94 -8.02
CA SER A 16 13.37 -36.25 -8.30
C SER A 16 13.70 -35.37 -7.10
N GLY A 17 14.76 -35.76 -6.38
CA GLY A 17 15.22 -35.05 -5.20
C GLY A 17 15.80 -33.69 -5.56
N GLN A 18 15.10 -32.63 -5.15
CA GLN A 18 15.69 -31.31 -4.96
C GLN A 18 14.88 -30.57 -3.88
N GLU A 19 15.53 -30.31 -2.76
CA GLU A 19 15.03 -29.40 -1.72
C GLU A 19 14.96 -27.99 -2.31
N ASP A 20 13.76 -27.51 -2.64
CA ASP A 20 13.49 -26.09 -2.78
C ASP A 20 12.00 -25.82 -2.55
N ASN A 21 11.69 -25.32 -1.35
CA ASN A 21 10.38 -24.79 -1.00
C ASN A 21 10.22 -23.38 -1.60
N SER A 22 9.93 -23.31 -2.90
CA SER A 22 9.39 -22.12 -3.55
C SER A 22 8.12 -22.48 -4.32
N ILE A 23 6.96 -22.25 -3.69
CA ILE A 23 5.66 -22.36 -4.36
C ILE A 23 5.50 -21.15 -5.28
N SER A 24 5.84 -21.34 -6.54
CA SER A 24 5.44 -20.47 -7.64
C SER A 24 5.17 -21.31 -8.88
N ASP A 25 4.06 -22.05 -8.89
CA ASP A 25 3.54 -22.63 -10.14
C ASP A 25 2.02 -22.47 -10.17
N LEU A 26 1.61 -21.41 -10.85
CA LEU A 26 0.31 -21.29 -11.51
C LEU A 26 0.55 -21.60 -12.99
N PRO A 27 -0.20 -22.51 -13.64
CA PRO A 27 -0.10 -22.65 -15.08
C PRO A 27 -0.74 -21.42 -15.75
N SER A 28 0.10 -20.71 -16.50
CA SER A 28 -0.28 -19.66 -17.44
C SER A 28 -0.69 -20.34 -18.75
N ASP A 29 -1.99 -20.33 -19.06
CA ASP A 29 -2.49 -20.67 -20.39
C ASP A 29 -2.00 -19.64 -21.41
N ASN A 30 -0.96 -19.99 -22.16
CA ASN A 30 -0.62 -19.44 -23.47
C ASN A 30 0.46 -20.31 -24.10
N GLU A 31 0.06 -21.38 -24.78
CA GLU A 31 0.90 -21.99 -25.82
C GLU A 31 0.26 -21.84 -27.20
N VAL A 32 1.08 -21.24 -28.06
CA VAL A 32 0.84 -20.89 -29.44
C VAL A 32 1.07 -22.14 -30.28
N GLY A 33 0.01 -22.66 -30.89
CA GLY A 33 0.08 -23.72 -31.91
C GLY A 33 -0.21 -23.15 -33.30
N ASN A 34 0.82 -23.09 -34.14
CA ASN A 34 0.78 -22.63 -35.52
C ASN A 34 0.49 -23.81 -36.46
N MET A 35 -0.55 -23.76 -37.32
CA MET A 35 -0.45 -24.15 -38.76
C MET A 35 -1.79 -24.18 -39.52
N LYS A 36 -1.73 -23.49 -40.68
CA LYS A 36 -2.31 -23.73 -42.01
C LYS A 36 -3.65 -23.07 -42.43
N GLU A 37 -3.50 -22.40 -43.57
CA GLU A 37 -4.43 -21.68 -44.43
C GLU A 37 -5.52 -22.55 -45.04
N SER A 38 -6.71 -21.96 -45.23
CA SER A 38 -7.43 -22.04 -46.50
C SER A 38 -8.46 -20.92 -46.60
N ASP A 39 -8.36 -20.15 -47.68
CA ASP A 39 -9.25 -19.07 -48.09
C ASP A 39 -10.73 -19.48 -48.23
N THR A 40 -11.65 -18.63 -47.76
CA THR A 40 -12.85 -18.26 -48.54
C THR A 40 -13.48 -16.97 -48.02
N LYS A 41 -13.61 -15.99 -48.92
CA LYS A 41 -14.33 -14.72 -48.72
C LYS A 41 -15.85 -14.96 -48.72
N LEU A 42 -16.60 -14.30 -47.82
CA LEU A 42 -17.68 -13.40 -48.23
C LEU A 42 -18.14 -12.48 -47.07
N ASP A 43 -18.61 -11.33 -47.50
CA ASP A 43 -18.88 -10.08 -46.81
C ASP A 43 -20.28 -10.03 -46.15
N THR A 44 -20.49 -8.97 -45.36
CA THR A 44 -21.75 -8.26 -45.03
C THR A 44 -22.23 -8.18 -43.56
N THR A 45 -21.92 -7.01 -42.99
CA THR A 45 -22.83 -6.03 -42.35
C THR A 45 -23.50 -6.27 -40.98
N THR A 46 -23.16 -5.32 -40.09
CA THR A 46 -24.01 -4.61 -39.10
C THR A 46 -24.43 -5.35 -37.81
N ARG A 47 -23.99 -4.83 -36.65
CA ARG A 47 -24.78 -3.91 -35.81
C ARG A 47 -24.05 -3.54 -34.52
N SER A 48 -24.22 -2.29 -34.15
CA SER A 48 -23.87 -1.67 -32.88
C SER A 48 -24.46 -2.39 -31.68
N ARG A 49 -23.76 -2.36 -30.52
CA ARG A 49 -24.37 -2.14 -29.20
C ARG A 49 -23.32 -1.92 -28.10
N LYS A 50 -23.47 -0.74 -27.48
CA LYS A 50 -23.11 -0.29 -26.13
C LYS A 50 -22.41 -1.28 -25.20
N ARG A 51 -21.28 -0.81 -24.65
CA ARG A 51 -20.76 -1.23 -23.35
C ARG A 51 -21.59 -0.56 -22.26
N ASP A 52 -22.38 -1.35 -21.55
CA ASP A 52 -22.81 -1.06 -20.19
C ASP A 52 -22.41 -2.31 -19.38
N ASN A 53 -21.46 -2.15 -18.46
CA ASN A 53 -21.08 -3.21 -17.52
C ASN A 53 -21.30 -2.65 -16.12
N GLU A 54 -22.56 -2.60 -15.72
CA GLU A 54 -22.98 -2.40 -14.35
C GLU A 54 -22.74 -3.69 -13.57
N PHE A 55 -22.12 -3.52 -12.41
CA PHE A 55 -22.07 -4.48 -11.32
C PHE A 55 -23.51 -4.83 -10.92
N SER A 56 -23.96 -6.06 -11.17
CA SER A 56 -25.07 -6.63 -10.41
C SER A 56 -24.50 -7.66 -9.44
N GLU A 57 -24.66 -7.36 -8.16
CA GLU A 57 -24.61 -8.32 -7.08
C GLU A 57 -25.68 -9.38 -7.34
N ASN A 58 -25.24 -10.60 -7.65
CA ASN A 58 -25.92 -11.88 -7.47
C ASN A 58 -25.11 -12.96 -8.20
N ASP A 59 -24.00 -13.39 -7.59
CA ASP A 59 -23.15 -14.46 -8.11
C ASP A 59 -23.71 -15.85 -7.78
N ASP A 60 -24.97 -16.07 -8.17
CA ASP A 60 -25.68 -17.36 -8.03
C ASP A 60 -26.10 -17.96 -9.39
N ARG A 61 -25.56 -17.41 -10.51
CA ARG A 61 -25.97 -17.83 -11.86
C ARG A 61 -24.81 -18.13 -12.82
N ASN A 62 -23.81 -18.90 -12.38
CA ASN A 62 -22.86 -19.54 -13.30
C ASN A 62 -22.31 -20.91 -12.80
N VAL A 63 -23.16 -21.76 -12.23
CA VAL A 63 -22.82 -23.15 -11.86
C VAL A 63 -22.92 -24.13 -13.06
N GLU A 64 -23.35 -23.65 -14.22
CA GLU A 64 -23.75 -24.52 -15.35
C GLU A 64 -22.63 -24.97 -16.29
N LYS A 65 -21.38 -24.52 -16.12
CA LYS A 65 -20.25 -24.97 -16.99
C LYS A 65 -19.06 -25.60 -16.25
N LEU A 66 -19.29 -26.18 -15.07
CA LEU A 66 -18.25 -26.94 -14.37
C LEU A 66 -18.44 -28.44 -14.58
N SER A 67 -17.38 -29.11 -15.03
CA SER A 67 -17.33 -30.57 -15.18
C SER A 67 -17.63 -31.27 -13.85
N LYS A 68 -18.24 -32.46 -13.88
CA LYS A 68 -18.57 -33.26 -12.68
C LYS A 68 -17.34 -33.47 -11.77
N ARG A 69 -16.14 -33.57 -12.35
CA ARG A 69 -14.86 -33.65 -11.62
C ARG A 69 -14.50 -32.34 -10.93
N GLN A 70 -14.69 -31.20 -11.59
CA GLN A 70 -14.46 -29.87 -11.03
C GLN A 70 -15.41 -29.59 -9.86
N LYS A 71 -16.70 -29.98 -9.97
CA LYS A 71 -17.67 -29.86 -8.87
C LYS A 71 -17.29 -30.70 -7.64
N LYS A 72 -16.74 -31.90 -7.83
CA LYS A 72 -16.25 -32.76 -6.73
C LYS A 72 -14.97 -32.20 -6.08
N LEU A 73 -14.06 -31.60 -6.85
CA LEU A 73 -12.89 -30.89 -6.33
C LEU A 73 -13.26 -29.60 -5.59
N GLN A 74 -14.32 -28.91 -6.02
CA GLN A 74 -14.79 -27.68 -5.39
C GLN A 74 -15.30 -27.89 -3.96
N ASN A 75 -15.84 -29.08 -3.66
CA ASN A 75 -16.36 -29.48 -2.34
C ASN A 75 -15.37 -30.41 -1.60
N SER A 76 -14.09 -30.36 -1.94
CA SER A 76 -13.08 -31.15 -1.23
C SER A 76 -12.83 -30.57 0.16
N LYS A 77 -12.79 -31.45 1.18
CA LYS A 77 -12.43 -31.10 2.57
C LYS A 77 -11.11 -30.32 2.67
N PHE A 78 -10.18 -30.55 1.75
CA PHE A 78 -8.92 -29.83 1.66
C PHE A 78 -9.10 -28.36 1.25
N ARG A 79 -9.96 -28.08 0.27
CA ARG A 79 -10.25 -26.71 -0.17
C ARG A 79 -11.00 -25.93 0.90
N GLU A 80 -11.93 -26.57 1.62
CA GLU A 80 -12.62 -25.98 2.77
C GLU A 80 -11.61 -25.59 3.86
N LYS A 81 -10.75 -26.51 4.29
CA LYS A 81 -9.66 -26.21 5.24
C LYS A 81 -8.74 -25.09 4.77
N LYS A 82 -8.39 -25.05 3.48
CA LYS A 82 -7.56 -23.98 2.91
C LYS A 82 -8.28 -22.63 2.93
N LYS A 83 -9.58 -22.59 2.61
CA LYS A 83 -10.41 -21.37 2.68
C LYS A 83 -10.51 -20.86 4.12
N GLU A 84 -10.79 -21.74 5.08
CA GLU A 84 -10.87 -21.41 6.50
C GLU A 84 -9.54 -20.82 7.00
N LYS A 85 -8.41 -21.42 6.61
CA LYS A 85 -7.08 -20.88 6.95
C LYS A 85 -6.85 -19.47 6.35
N ILE A 86 -7.23 -19.26 5.09
CA ILE A 86 -7.10 -17.94 4.44
C ILE A 86 -7.99 -16.91 5.14
N GLU A 87 -9.23 -17.26 5.48
CA GLU A 87 -10.15 -16.38 6.17
C GLU A 87 -9.65 -16.03 7.58
N TYR A 88 -9.11 -17.02 8.30
CA TYR A 88 -8.43 -16.79 9.57
C TYR A 88 -7.27 -15.80 9.43
N GLU A 89 -6.39 -15.99 8.43
CA GLU A 89 -5.27 -15.07 8.17
C GLU A 89 -5.75 -13.65 7.82
N ILE A 90 -6.81 -13.53 7.01
CA ILE A 90 -7.43 -12.25 6.67
C ILE A 90 -7.97 -11.53 7.91
N ASN A 91 -8.68 -12.26 8.78
CA ASN A 91 -9.23 -11.71 10.00
C ASN A 91 -8.12 -11.26 10.95
N GLN A 92 -7.05 -12.04 11.08
CA GLN A 92 -5.87 -11.63 11.86
C GLN A 92 -5.26 -10.33 11.32
N LYS A 93 -5.06 -10.22 10.00
CA LYS A 93 -4.52 -8.99 9.37
C LYS A 93 -5.40 -7.77 9.65
N LYS A 94 -6.73 -7.92 9.66
CA LYS A 94 -7.67 -6.83 9.98
C LYS A 94 -7.66 -6.43 11.46
N LEU A 95 -7.29 -7.34 12.35
CA LEU A 95 -7.23 -7.08 13.80
C LEU A 95 -5.97 -6.32 14.20
N ILE A 96 -4.82 -6.56 13.54
CA ILE A 96 -3.54 -5.93 13.90
C ILE A 96 -3.64 -4.38 14.01
N PRO A 97 -4.21 -3.63 13.04
CA PRO A 97 -4.31 -2.18 13.15
C PRO A 97 -5.17 -1.68 14.32
N ARG A 98 -6.07 -2.54 14.83
CA ARG A 98 -6.97 -2.24 15.96
C ARG A 98 -6.41 -2.66 17.31
N SER A 99 -5.31 -3.39 17.32
CA SER A 99 -4.76 -3.99 18.54
C SER A 99 -3.96 -2.97 19.35
N ASN A 100 -3.62 -3.35 20.59
CA ASN A 100 -2.80 -2.50 21.45
C ASN A 100 -1.34 -2.39 20.95
N THR A 101 -0.57 -1.47 21.52
CA THR A 101 0.81 -1.23 21.06
C THR A 101 1.76 -2.41 21.35
N ASP A 102 1.48 -3.22 22.38
CA ASP A 102 2.26 -4.42 22.70
C ASP A 102 2.15 -5.47 21.59
N THR A 103 0.92 -5.86 21.25
CA THR A 103 0.63 -6.84 20.18
C THR A 103 1.12 -6.37 18.82
N ILE A 104 1.04 -5.08 18.52
CA ILE A 104 1.60 -4.50 17.30
C ILE A 104 3.13 -4.66 17.29
N SER A 105 3.82 -4.33 18.39
CA SER A 105 5.28 -4.45 18.47
C SER A 105 5.72 -5.92 18.34
N GLU A 106 5.05 -6.85 19.01
CA GLU A 106 5.30 -8.29 18.90
C GLU A 106 5.06 -8.82 17.48
N TYR A 107 4.03 -8.31 16.80
CA TYR A 107 3.76 -8.66 15.41
C TYR A 107 4.93 -8.28 14.51
N PHE A 108 5.45 -7.05 14.62
CA PHE A 108 6.61 -6.61 13.83
C PHE A 108 7.87 -7.41 14.18
N ILE A 109 8.10 -7.76 15.45
CA ILE A 109 9.22 -8.62 15.86
C ILE A 109 9.14 -9.99 15.15
N LYS A 110 7.97 -10.65 15.22
CA LYS A 110 7.74 -11.93 14.55
C LYS A 110 7.95 -11.81 13.04
N LEU A 111 7.44 -10.73 12.44
CA LEU A 111 7.58 -10.47 11.02
C LEU A 111 9.03 -10.29 10.60
N ILE A 112 9.79 -9.44 11.30
CA ILE A 112 11.21 -9.18 11.02
C ILE A 112 12.02 -10.46 11.16
N ARG A 113 11.80 -11.24 12.22
CA ARG A 113 12.49 -12.53 12.42
C ARG A 113 12.16 -13.54 11.34
N SER A 114 10.89 -13.62 10.91
CA SER A 114 10.46 -14.55 9.86
C SER A 114 11.11 -14.26 8.50
N LYS A 115 11.46 -13.01 8.23
CA LYS A 115 12.06 -12.57 6.98
C LYS A 115 13.58 -12.53 7.01
N ASN A 116 14.19 -12.62 8.19
CA ASN A 116 15.64 -12.59 8.38
C ASN A 116 16.11 -13.75 9.28
N PRO A 117 15.97 -15.01 8.83
CA PRO A 117 16.32 -16.18 9.64
C PRO A 117 17.82 -16.27 9.95
N ASN A 118 18.66 -15.66 9.10
CA ASN A 118 20.12 -15.75 9.19
C ASN A 118 20.76 -14.62 10.01
N LEU A 119 19.99 -13.63 10.47
CA LEU A 119 20.53 -12.55 11.28
C LEU A 119 20.71 -13.01 12.73
N SER A 120 21.79 -12.53 13.34
CA SER A 120 22.05 -12.74 14.76
C SER A 120 21.03 -12.00 15.64
N ALA A 121 20.90 -12.43 16.90
CA ALA A 121 20.01 -11.76 17.85
C ALA A 121 20.33 -10.26 18.01
N LEU A 122 21.61 -9.90 17.99
CA LEU A 122 22.07 -8.51 18.12
C LEU A 122 21.71 -7.66 16.88
N GLU A 123 21.78 -8.24 15.69
CA GLU A 123 21.37 -7.53 14.46
C GLU A 123 19.85 -7.37 14.39
N LEU A 124 19.09 -8.36 14.85
CA LEU A 124 17.64 -8.29 14.92
C LEU A 124 17.14 -7.22 15.90
N ASP A 125 17.79 -7.07 17.06
CA ASP A 125 17.44 -6.06 18.05
C ASP A 125 17.54 -4.63 17.49
N ASN A 126 18.48 -4.40 16.56
CA ASN A 126 18.61 -3.11 15.87
C ASN A 126 17.50 -2.85 14.85
N LEU A 127 16.76 -3.87 14.41
CA LEU A 127 15.66 -3.75 13.45
C LEU A 127 14.30 -3.63 14.14
N TYR A 128 14.19 -4.05 15.40
CA TYR A 128 12.92 -4.08 16.10
C TYR A 128 12.34 -2.68 16.39
N LEU A 129 11.02 -2.59 16.24
CA LEU A 129 10.22 -1.42 16.60
C LEU A 129 9.71 -1.61 18.02
N LYS A 130 9.96 -0.63 18.89
CA LYS A 130 9.60 -0.69 20.31
C LYS A 130 8.15 -0.29 20.50
N LYS A 131 7.51 -0.75 21.58
CA LYS A 131 6.16 -0.32 21.99
C LYS A 131 6.00 1.21 21.99
N ASN A 132 7.02 1.92 22.49
CA ASN A 132 7.00 3.38 22.61
C ASN A 132 7.04 4.10 21.27
N ASP A 133 7.36 3.41 20.17
CA ASP A 133 7.37 4.01 18.83
C ASP A 133 5.95 4.16 18.28
N PHE A 134 4.97 3.46 18.87
CA PHE A 134 3.57 3.46 18.44
C PHE A 134 2.68 4.33 19.34
N ILE A 135 1.70 4.99 18.74
CA ILE A 135 0.55 5.55 19.47
C ILE A 135 -0.59 4.53 19.44
N SER A 136 -1.21 4.30 20.61
CA SER A 136 -2.39 3.44 20.67
C SER A 136 -3.56 4.10 19.95
N THR A 137 -4.13 3.37 18.99
CA THR A 137 -5.33 3.76 18.23
C THR A 137 -6.49 2.78 18.44
N GLU A 138 -6.35 1.88 19.41
CA GLU A 138 -7.39 0.95 19.88
C GLU A 138 -8.72 1.65 20.23
N PRO A 139 -8.75 2.86 20.84
CA PRO A 139 -10.01 3.53 21.14
C PRO A 139 -10.82 3.99 19.91
N PHE A 140 -10.28 3.85 18.68
CA PHE A 140 -10.96 4.23 17.46
C PHE A 140 -12.03 3.20 17.10
N LYS A 141 -13.30 3.58 17.32
CA LYS A 141 -14.46 2.68 17.15
C LYS A 141 -14.96 2.56 15.72
N ASP A 142 -14.73 3.57 14.88
CA ASP A 142 -15.23 3.57 13.51
C ASP A 142 -14.50 2.53 12.65
N GLU A 143 -15.11 2.14 11.53
CA GLU A 143 -14.44 1.28 10.56
C GLU A 143 -13.23 1.99 9.95
N ARG A 144 -12.11 1.25 9.81
CA ARG A 144 -10.86 1.77 9.27
C ARG A 144 -10.88 1.69 7.74
N ASP A 145 -11.78 2.45 7.13
CA ASP A 145 -12.00 2.54 5.68
C ASP A 145 -11.48 3.86 5.11
N LEU A 146 -11.66 4.15 3.82
CA LEU A 146 -11.21 5.46 3.31
C LEU A 146 -12.02 6.61 3.92
N ASN A 147 -13.32 6.44 4.12
CA ASN A 147 -14.21 7.53 4.52
C ASN A 147 -13.83 8.08 5.90
N ASN A 148 -13.45 7.20 6.83
CA ASN A 148 -13.10 7.56 8.19
C ASN A 148 -11.63 7.95 8.39
N LEU A 149 -10.79 7.89 7.35
CA LEU A 149 -9.35 8.16 7.46
C LEU A 149 -9.10 9.60 7.94
N ALA A 150 -9.82 10.59 7.38
CA ALA A 150 -9.66 11.97 7.79
C ALA A 150 -10.00 12.17 9.29
N LYS A 151 -11.09 11.53 9.75
CA LYS A 151 -11.53 11.56 11.16
C LYS A 151 -10.48 10.92 12.08
N PHE A 152 -9.92 9.78 11.67
CA PHE A 152 -8.85 9.12 12.39
C PHE A 152 -7.62 10.02 12.54
N ILE A 153 -7.15 10.63 11.45
CA ILE A 153 -5.97 11.50 11.47
C ILE A 153 -6.18 12.67 12.42
N ILE A 154 -7.35 13.31 12.40
CA ILE A 154 -7.67 14.45 13.27
C ILE A 154 -7.65 14.04 14.75
N ASN A 155 -8.12 12.83 15.07
CA ASN A 155 -8.20 12.36 16.45
C ASN A 155 -6.83 11.99 17.04
N TYR A 156 -5.95 11.38 16.23
CA TYR A 156 -4.72 10.77 16.74
C TYR A 156 -3.42 11.46 16.31
N SER A 157 -3.38 12.11 15.14
CA SER A 157 -2.17 12.77 14.65
C SER A 157 -2.18 14.26 14.95
N LYS A 158 -1.22 14.68 15.78
CA LYS A 158 -1.02 16.09 16.17
C LYS A 158 0.18 16.72 15.48
N ALA A 159 0.94 15.96 14.70
CA ALA A 159 2.09 16.48 13.99
C ALA A 159 1.68 17.48 12.87
N PRO A 160 2.49 18.52 12.63
CA PRO A 160 2.31 19.43 11.49
C PRO A 160 2.54 18.73 10.15
N ASN A 161 3.43 17.73 10.12
CA ASN A 161 3.75 16.93 8.94
C ASN A 161 3.46 15.45 9.23
N VAL A 162 2.86 14.76 8.25
CA VAL A 162 2.47 13.36 8.39
C VAL A 162 2.85 12.58 7.14
N ILE A 163 3.58 11.49 7.31
CA ILE A 163 3.84 10.53 6.23
C ILE A 163 2.78 9.43 6.28
N ILE A 164 2.15 9.14 5.16
CA ILE A 164 1.17 8.06 5.03
C ILE A 164 1.73 7.01 4.08
N PHE A 165 1.95 5.81 4.60
CA PHE A 165 2.36 4.67 3.80
C PHE A 165 1.14 3.91 3.31
N SER A 166 1.09 3.69 2.00
CA SER A 166 0.08 2.87 1.34
C SER A 166 0.75 1.81 0.48
N MET A 167 0.07 0.68 0.28
CA MET A 167 0.68 -0.48 -0.37
C MET A 167 0.94 -0.31 -1.89
N SER A 168 0.17 0.54 -2.58
CA SER A 168 0.26 0.68 -4.04
C SER A 168 -0.04 2.11 -4.52
N ASN A 169 0.42 2.43 -5.74
CA ASN A 169 0.15 3.74 -6.36
C ASN A 169 -1.34 4.02 -6.55
N LYS A 170 -2.16 2.99 -6.80
CA LYS A 170 -3.63 3.15 -6.89
C LYS A 170 -4.18 3.60 -5.53
N ARG A 171 -3.79 2.89 -4.46
CA ARG A 171 -4.23 3.20 -3.10
C ARG A 171 -3.78 4.59 -2.64
N ILE A 172 -2.56 4.99 -2.96
CA ILE A 172 -2.06 6.36 -2.71
C ILE A 172 -2.96 7.41 -3.38
N ALA A 173 -3.42 7.18 -4.62
CA ALA A 173 -4.33 8.10 -5.31
C ALA A 173 -5.70 8.18 -4.60
N ASP A 174 -6.19 7.08 -4.06
CA ASP A 174 -7.43 7.03 -3.28
C ASP A 174 -7.30 7.85 -1.99
N VAL A 175 -6.25 7.58 -1.21
CA VAL A 175 -5.93 8.31 0.02
C VAL A 175 -5.73 9.81 -0.25
N PHE A 176 -5.01 10.16 -1.31
CA PHE A 176 -4.80 11.56 -1.70
C PHE A 176 -6.10 12.30 -1.99
N ARG A 177 -7.03 11.66 -2.70
CA ARG A 177 -8.34 12.28 -2.99
C ARG A 177 -9.12 12.50 -1.71
N GLN A 178 -9.11 11.52 -0.81
CA GLN A 178 -9.81 11.59 0.46
C GLN A 178 -9.30 12.70 1.37
N LEU A 179 -7.99 12.95 1.38
CA LEU A 179 -7.36 13.93 2.27
C LEU A 179 -7.39 15.38 1.75
N GLY A 180 -8.09 15.66 0.64
CA GLY A 180 -8.23 17.02 0.09
C GLY A 180 -7.29 17.31 -1.09
N GLY A 181 -6.63 16.30 -1.64
CA GLY A 181 -5.82 16.40 -2.85
C GLY A 181 -4.62 17.33 -2.69
N SER A 182 -4.31 18.08 -3.75
CA SER A 182 -3.10 18.92 -3.82
C SER A 182 -3.12 20.12 -2.88
N LYS A 183 -4.25 20.39 -2.21
CA LYS A 183 -4.37 21.49 -1.25
C LYS A 183 -3.64 21.19 0.06
N THR A 184 -3.63 19.91 0.46
CA THR A 184 -3.20 19.45 1.79
C THR A 184 -2.19 18.32 1.71
N SER A 185 -2.07 17.68 0.54
CA SER A 185 -1.35 16.42 0.39
C SER A 185 -0.46 16.44 -0.84
N VAL A 186 0.59 15.62 -0.84
CA VAL A 186 1.45 15.34 -1.99
C VAL A 186 1.56 13.84 -2.20
N LYS A 187 1.50 13.43 -3.47
CA LYS A 187 1.69 12.04 -3.90
C LYS A 187 3.14 11.86 -4.32
N LEU A 188 3.84 10.96 -3.64
CA LEU A 188 5.20 10.58 -3.97
C LEU A 188 5.12 9.25 -4.73
N PHE A 189 5.13 9.35 -6.06
CA PHE A 189 4.92 8.21 -6.96
C PHE A 189 6.21 7.75 -7.61
N ALA A 190 6.33 6.44 -7.80
CA ALA A 190 7.40 5.87 -8.63
C ALA A 190 7.33 6.35 -10.10
N LYS A 191 6.18 6.85 -10.58
CA LYS A 191 6.02 7.42 -11.93
C LYS A 191 6.64 8.81 -12.08
N ASN A 192 6.82 9.55 -10.99
CA ASN A 192 7.47 10.85 -11.01
C ASN A 192 8.99 10.65 -11.07
N LYS A 193 9.72 11.61 -11.63
CA LYS A 193 11.19 11.63 -11.49
C LYS A 193 11.54 11.81 -10.02
N LEU A 194 12.56 11.08 -9.54
CA LEU A 194 12.98 11.13 -8.14
C LEU A 194 13.38 12.56 -7.75
N ASP A 195 14.14 13.25 -8.59
CA ASP A 195 14.59 14.62 -8.35
C ASP A 195 13.43 15.61 -8.21
N GLN A 196 12.33 15.41 -8.95
CA GLN A 196 11.14 16.23 -8.84
C GLN A 196 10.44 16.03 -7.49
N ASP A 197 10.32 14.79 -7.02
CA ASP A 197 9.77 14.49 -5.70
C ASP A 197 10.66 15.08 -4.60
N ILE A 198 11.98 14.95 -4.70
CA ILE A 198 12.94 15.54 -3.74
C ILE A 198 12.79 17.06 -3.69
N THR A 199 12.75 17.72 -4.84
CA THR A 199 12.59 19.17 -4.94
C THR A 199 11.26 19.61 -4.32
N THR A 200 10.20 18.86 -4.60
CA THR A 200 8.85 19.15 -4.06
C THR A 200 8.83 19.04 -2.54
N VAL A 201 9.35 17.93 -1.99
CA VAL A 201 9.43 17.72 -0.53
C VAL A 201 10.27 18.80 0.13
N THR A 202 11.43 19.12 -0.44
CA THR A 202 12.36 20.13 0.09
C THR A 202 11.70 21.50 0.16
N ASN A 203 11.02 21.91 -0.92
CA ASN A 203 10.33 23.20 -0.97
C ASN A 203 9.19 23.28 0.05
N ILE A 204 8.44 22.19 0.27
CA ILE A 204 7.30 22.20 1.20
C ILE A 204 7.79 22.32 2.64
N LEU A 205 8.77 21.49 3.03
CA LEU A 205 9.25 21.44 4.41
C LEU A 205 10.03 22.71 4.78
N ASN A 206 10.89 23.23 3.89
CA ASN A 206 11.65 24.45 4.15
C ASN A 206 10.77 25.71 4.19
N ASN A 207 9.71 25.79 3.38
CA ASN A 207 8.80 26.93 3.40
C ASN A 207 7.92 26.94 4.66
N ASN A 208 7.59 25.78 5.23
CA ASN A 208 6.83 25.71 6.47
C ASN A 208 7.62 26.29 7.66
N ASP A 209 8.95 26.13 7.69
CA ASP A 209 9.82 26.69 8.74
C ASP A 209 9.87 28.23 8.72
N THR A 210 9.76 28.87 7.54
CA THR A 210 9.79 30.34 7.44
C THR A 210 8.48 31.03 7.84
N ASN A 211 7.34 30.32 7.79
CA ASN A 211 6.02 30.90 8.07
C ASN A 211 5.67 30.95 9.57
N THR A 212 6.44 30.28 10.43
CA THR A 212 6.24 30.28 11.89
C THR A 212 6.94 31.46 12.59
N THR A 213 7.92 32.12 11.96
CA THR A 213 8.64 33.26 12.54
C THR A 213 8.15 34.65 12.13
N ASP A 214 7.38 34.79 11.04
CA ASP A 214 7.08 36.12 10.43
C ASP A 214 5.65 36.64 10.64
N LYS A 215 4.84 36.05 11.54
CA LYS A 215 3.47 36.55 11.81
C LYS A 215 3.40 37.85 12.62
N ASN A 216 4.52 38.43 13.06
CA ASN A 216 4.53 39.67 13.86
C ASN A 216 5.07 40.92 13.15
N GLN A 217 5.44 40.88 11.88
CA GLN A 217 5.87 42.09 11.16
C GLN A 217 5.45 42.05 9.69
N ARG A 218 4.23 42.52 9.38
CA ARG A 218 3.86 43.11 8.08
C ARG A 218 2.41 43.61 8.08
N ASN A 219 2.11 44.57 8.97
CA ASN A 219 1.08 45.57 8.70
C ASN A 219 1.78 46.85 8.25
N GLY A 220 2.18 46.87 6.99
CA GLY A 220 2.79 48.02 6.33
C GLY A 220 2.23 48.10 4.92
N ASN A 221 1.28 49.03 4.75
CA ASN A 221 0.68 49.47 3.50
C ASN A 221 1.66 49.45 2.31
N LEU A 222 1.19 49.00 1.13
CA LEU A 222 1.30 49.81 -0.09
C LEU A 222 0.44 49.25 -1.23
N LYS A 223 -0.30 50.17 -1.81
CA LYS A 223 -1.32 50.05 -2.87
C LYS A 223 -0.71 49.75 -4.24
N ASP A 224 -1.54 49.08 -5.05
CA ASP A 224 -1.74 49.26 -6.49
C ASP A 224 -0.55 49.56 -7.41
N LYS A 225 -0.26 48.61 -8.30
CA LYS A 225 -0.01 48.93 -9.71
C LYS A 225 -0.32 47.74 -10.64
N LYS A 226 -1.39 47.91 -11.43
CA LYS A 226 -1.72 47.16 -12.65
C LYS A 226 -0.58 47.23 -13.66
N GLN A 227 -0.30 46.09 -14.33
CA GLN A 227 0.16 45.90 -15.73
C GLN A 227 0.76 44.47 -15.83
N LYS A 228 0.65 43.65 -16.87
CA LYS A 228 0.05 43.70 -18.21
C LYS A 228 -0.05 42.23 -18.67
N LYS A 229 -1.15 41.86 -19.35
CA LYS A 229 -1.34 40.55 -19.98
C LYS A 229 -0.28 40.31 -21.06
N ASN A 230 0.38 39.14 -21.04
CA ASN A 230 0.90 38.50 -22.23
C ASN A 230 0.52 37.00 -22.21
N LYS A 231 -0.30 36.63 -23.19
CA LYS A 231 -0.65 35.25 -23.54
C LYS A 231 0.50 34.67 -24.36
N ASN A 232 1.01 33.50 -23.94
CA ASN A 232 1.44 32.35 -24.74
C ASN A 232 2.59 31.59 -24.05
N SER A 233 2.25 30.59 -23.26
CA SER A 233 3.00 29.34 -23.08
C SER A 233 2.19 28.39 -22.17
N SER A 234 2.13 27.13 -22.60
CA SER A 234 1.74 25.89 -21.91
C SER A 234 1.24 25.93 -20.44
N PRO A 235 0.18 25.16 -20.08
CA PRO A 235 -0.31 25.14 -18.72
C PRO A 235 0.60 24.29 -17.83
N THR A 236 1.47 24.94 -17.06
CA THR A 236 1.82 24.50 -15.70
C THR A 236 2.47 25.66 -14.94
N PRO A 237 1.68 26.59 -14.39
CA PRO A 237 2.15 27.38 -13.26
C PRO A 237 1.73 26.64 -11.99
N VAL A 238 2.71 26.09 -11.27
CA VAL A 238 2.57 25.80 -9.84
C VAL A 238 2.27 27.14 -9.19
N SER A 239 0.99 27.39 -8.94
CA SER A 239 0.52 28.64 -8.36
C SER A 239 1.05 28.75 -6.94
N SER A 240 1.78 29.82 -6.71
CA SER A 240 2.26 30.39 -5.44
C SER A 240 1.10 30.81 -4.52
N SER A 241 0.23 29.88 -4.16
CA SER A 241 -0.53 29.96 -2.92
C SER A 241 0.26 29.17 -1.88
N SER A 242 0.44 29.69 -0.68
CA SER A 242 1.00 28.95 0.47
C SER A 242 0.20 27.66 0.67
N THR A 243 0.64 26.58 0.02
CA THR A 243 0.00 25.28 0.13
C THR A 243 0.40 24.71 1.47
N ASN A 244 -0.52 24.73 2.44
CA ASN A 244 -0.40 24.06 3.74
C ASN A 244 -0.45 22.54 3.54
N ILE A 245 0.56 22.01 2.85
CA ILE A 245 0.71 20.58 2.63
C ILE A 245 1.18 19.97 3.94
N LYS A 246 0.34 19.09 4.48
CA LYS A 246 0.56 18.34 5.72
C LYS A 246 0.88 16.87 5.43
N TYR A 247 0.31 16.30 4.37
CA TYR A 247 0.34 14.85 4.12
C TYR A 247 1.30 14.47 2.99
N PHE A 248 2.25 13.59 3.27
CA PHE A 248 3.17 13.00 2.29
C PHE A 248 2.80 11.53 2.10
N ILE A 249 2.19 11.20 0.96
CA ILE A 249 1.63 9.87 0.73
C ILE A 249 2.54 9.10 -0.24
N ALA A 250 3.08 7.97 0.20
CA ALA A 250 4.10 7.22 -0.54
C ALA A 250 3.97 5.71 -0.37
N THR A 251 4.60 4.95 -1.27
CA THR A 251 4.93 3.54 -0.99
C THR A 251 6.22 3.48 -0.16
N PRO A 252 6.43 2.44 0.65
CA PRO A 252 7.69 2.26 1.39
C PRO A 252 8.93 2.32 0.47
N THR A 253 8.86 1.65 -0.68
CA THR A 253 9.96 1.61 -1.67
C THR A 253 10.28 2.98 -2.26
N ARG A 254 9.29 3.85 -2.45
CA ARG A 254 9.53 5.22 -2.95
C ARG A 254 10.14 6.08 -1.87
N MET A 255 9.64 5.96 -0.64
CA MET A 255 10.18 6.72 0.49
C MET A 255 11.62 6.33 0.81
N GLU A 256 11.99 5.05 0.73
CA GLU A 256 13.37 4.60 0.89
C GLU A 256 14.33 5.38 -0.02
N LYS A 257 13.97 5.53 -1.30
CA LYS A 257 14.78 6.29 -2.28
C LYS A 257 14.85 7.78 -1.96
N ILE A 258 13.76 8.35 -1.48
CA ILE A 258 13.70 9.77 -1.10
C ILE A 258 14.59 10.01 0.13
N LEU A 259 14.45 9.20 1.18
CA LEU A 259 15.26 9.32 2.39
C LEU A 259 16.75 9.06 2.15
N ALA A 260 17.10 8.20 1.18
CA ALA A 260 18.49 8.00 0.78
C ALA A 260 19.09 9.22 0.06
N SER A 261 18.26 10.12 -0.46
CA SER A 261 18.69 11.27 -1.26
C SER A 261 18.54 12.61 -0.52
N THR A 262 17.82 12.64 0.59
CA THR A 262 17.55 13.88 1.34
C THR A 262 17.20 13.62 2.80
N ASP A 263 17.70 14.50 3.67
CA ASP A 263 17.45 14.46 5.12
C ASP A 263 16.38 15.46 5.57
N VAL A 264 15.67 16.10 4.65
CA VAL A 264 14.77 17.23 4.97
C VAL A 264 13.64 16.83 5.92
N PHE A 265 13.18 15.58 5.91
CA PHE A 265 12.21 15.09 6.90
C PHE A 265 12.73 15.09 8.35
N PHE A 266 14.04 15.04 8.52
CA PHE A 266 14.71 14.99 9.83
C PHE A 266 15.09 16.37 10.34
N GLN A 267 15.12 17.36 9.46
CA GLN A 267 15.40 18.76 9.79
C GLN A 267 14.26 19.37 10.63
N GLY A 268 14.60 20.44 11.35
CA GLY A 268 13.65 21.19 12.19
C GLY A 268 13.23 20.49 13.49
N LYS A 269 12.53 21.24 14.34
CA LYS A 269 12.00 20.76 15.64
C LYS A 269 10.57 20.24 15.55
N ASP A 270 9.95 20.36 14.38
CA ASP A 270 8.58 19.96 14.15
C ASP A 270 8.39 18.44 14.27
N LYS A 271 7.25 18.05 14.86
CA LYS A 271 6.88 16.65 15.00
C LYS A 271 6.55 16.04 13.63
N LEU A 272 6.75 14.73 13.52
CA LEU A 272 6.46 13.97 12.31
C LEU A 272 5.71 12.70 12.72
N ASP A 273 4.47 12.54 12.29
CA ASP A 273 3.74 11.29 12.52
C ASP A 273 3.81 10.41 11.26
N ILE A 274 3.80 9.10 11.46
CA ILE A 274 3.72 8.11 10.39
C ILE A 274 2.41 7.35 10.53
N ILE A 275 1.66 7.25 9.45
CA ILE A 275 0.42 6.47 9.38
C ILE A 275 0.59 5.31 8.42
N LEU A 276 0.31 4.11 8.90
CA LEU A 276 0.32 2.87 8.13
C LEU A 276 -1.11 2.54 7.71
N ASP A 277 -1.43 2.61 6.42
CA ASP A 277 -2.71 2.14 5.85
C ASP A 277 -2.73 0.60 5.82
N ALA A 278 -2.88 0.00 6.99
CA ALA A 278 -2.69 -1.42 7.27
C ALA A 278 -4.00 -2.21 7.30
N SER A 279 -5.15 -1.54 7.49
CA SER A 279 -6.48 -2.13 7.42
C SER A 279 -6.90 -2.48 5.99
N TYR A 280 -6.35 -1.78 4.99
CA TYR A 280 -6.65 -2.02 3.58
C TYR A 280 -6.09 -3.37 3.13
N LEU A 281 -6.93 -4.14 2.44
CA LEU A 281 -6.57 -5.39 1.78
C LEU A 281 -6.77 -5.24 0.27
N ASP A 282 -5.78 -5.67 -0.51
CA ASP A 282 -5.91 -5.75 -1.96
C ASP A 282 -6.74 -6.97 -2.41
N ASN A 283 -6.90 -7.13 -3.71
CA ASN A 283 -7.61 -8.26 -4.32
C ASN A 283 -6.97 -9.62 -4.01
N LYS A 284 -5.71 -9.64 -3.53
CA LYS A 284 -4.98 -10.84 -3.11
C LYS A 284 -4.96 -10.99 -1.59
N SER A 285 -5.73 -10.19 -0.85
CA SER A 285 -5.79 -10.19 0.61
C SER A 285 -4.45 -9.89 1.30
N ASN A 286 -3.62 -9.09 0.64
CA ASN A 286 -2.41 -8.51 1.22
C ASN A 286 -2.71 -7.12 1.76
N SER A 287 -2.12 -6.83 2.91
CA SER A 287 -2.07 -5.50 3.53
C SER A 287 -0.68 -4.91 3.40
N LEU A 288 -0.52 -3.62 3.73
CA LEU A 288 0.78 -2.96 3.80
C LEU A 288 1.81 -3.73 4.65
N ILE A 289 1.35 -4.37 5.73
CA ILE A 289 2.18 -5.11 6.69
C ILE A 289 2.32 -6.61 6.35
N SER A 290 1.72 -7.09 5.26
CA SER A 290 1.86 -8.48 4.80
C SER A 290 2.26 -8.60 3.32
N PHE A 291 2.52 -7.47 2.67
CA PHE A 291 2.95 -7.40 1.28
C PHE A 291 4.43 -7.80 1.14
N GLU A 292 4.85 -8.14 -0.07
CA GLU A 292 6.21 -8.61 -0.37
C GLU A 292 7.31 -7.65 0.14
N ASN A 293 7.04 -6.34 0.05
CA ASN A 293 7.97 -5.28 0.46
C ASN A 293 7.84 -4.85 1.93
N THR A 294 7.27 -5.67 2.82
CA THR A 294 7.16 -5.30 4.24
C THR A 294 8.52 -5.14 4.93
N MET A 295 9.58 -5.80 4.45
CA MET A 295 10.94 -5.54 4.98
C MET A 295 11.43 -4.13 4.66
N THR A 296 11.15 -3.64 3.44
CA THR A 296 11.43 -2.25 3.09
C THR A 296 10.65 -1.29 3.97
N LEU A 297 9.38 -1.60 4.30
CA LEU A 297 8.61 -0.83 5.28
C LEU A 297 9.31 -0.78 6.63
N CYS A 298 9.69 -1.92 7.20
CA CYS A 298 10.37 -1.97 8.50
C CYS A 298 11.67 -1.16 8.50
N LYS A 299 12.48 -1.30 7.44
CA LYS A 299 13.71 -0.53 7.26
C LYS A 299 13.44 0.98 7.23
N VAL A 300 12.48 1.42 6.42
CA VAL A 300 12.12 2.85 6.30
C VAL A 300 11.61 3.40 7.63
N LEU A 301 10.74 2.67 8.33
CA LEU A 301 10.25 3.07 9.66
C LEU A 301 11.41 3.24 10.64
N LYS A 302 12.33 2.28 10.65
CA LYS A 302 13.50 2.32 11.53
C LYS A 302 14.43 3.48 11.20
N THR A 303 14.73 3.71 9.92
CA THR A 303 15.50 4.87 9.46
C THR A 303 14.86 6.18 9.90
N ILE A 304 13.54 6.32 9.84
CA ILE A 304 12.88 7.57 10.26
C ILE A 304 12.95 7.75 11.79
N ILE A 305 12.72 6.68 12.56
CA ILE A 305 12.77 6.73 14.03
C ILE A 305 14.18 7.06 14.54
N ASP A 306 15.20 6.44 13.94
CA ASP A 306 16.59 6.62 14.38
C ASP A 306 17.10 8.03 14.06
N ASN A 307 16.63 8.64 12.96
CA ASN A 307 17.02 10.00 12.58
C ASN A 307 16.14 11.10 13.20
N LYS A 308 14.94 10.78 13.72
CA LYS A 308 14.05 11.77 14.33
C LYS A 308 13.31 11.20 15.54
N SER A 309 13.68 11.67 16.73
CA SER A 309 13.12 11.22 18.02
C SER A 309 11.66 11.59 18.25
N SER A 310 11.17 12.63 17.57
CA SER A 310 9.79 13.13 17.70
C SER A 310 8.79 12.42 16.78
N VAL A 311 9.09 11.17 16.40
CA VAL A 311 8.27 10.38 15.49
C VAL A 311 7.40 9.39 16.25
N LYS A 312 6.15 9.27 15.81
CA LYS A 312 5.23 8.23 16.27
C LYS A 312 4.55 7.54 15.10
N ILE A 313 4.38 6.23 15.24
CA ILE A 313 3.70 5.39 14.25
C ILE A 313 2.27 5.13 14.71
N LEU A 314 1.33 5.31 13.79
CA LEU A 314 -0.08 4.99 13.96
C LEU A 314 -0.46 3.96 12.91
N LEU A 315 -1.09 2.87 13.32
CA LEU A 315 -1.69 1.94 12.39
C LEU A 315 -3.12 2.39 12.13
N TYR A 316 -3.47 2.53 10.85
CA TYR A 316 -4.82 2.76 10.35
C TYR A 316 -5.37 1.46 9.78
#